data_AF-A0A3M1C3I3-F1
#
_entry.id   AF-A0A3M1C3I3-F1
#
_cell.length_a   1.000
_cell.length_b   1.000
_cell.length_c   1.000
_cell.angle_alpha   90.00
_cell.angle_beta   90.00
_cell.angle_gamma   90.00
#
_symmetry.space_group_name_H-M   'P 1'
#
loop_
_entity.id
_entity.type
_entity.pdbx_description
1 polymer ?
#
loop_
_entity_poly.entity_id
_entity_poly.type
_entity_poly.pdbx_seq_one_letter_code
_entity_poly.pdbx_strand_id
1 'polypeptide(L)' 'FYHDPEKDNLLAEYSFLIDRFHQLSHCFPSSYYDIVLADFSFRKCLWFAEINLKPDEFQGYQKHFEYVKITSPP' A
#
# COMPACT_ATOMS: atom_id res chain seq x y z
N PHE A 1 -14.52 -3.27 9.10
CA PHE A 1 -13.08 -3.37 9.42
C PHE A 1 -12.83 -4.07 10.75
N TYR A 2 -13.19 -3.51 11.92
CA TYR A 2 -12.79 -4.14 13.21
C TYR A 2 -13.77 -5.14 13.84
N HIS A 3 -14.94 -5.36 13.22
CA HIS A 3 -15.94 -6.28 13.78
C HIS A 3 -15.63 -7.75 13.47
N ASP A 4 -14.99 -8.02 12.32
CA ASP A 4 -14.53 -9.36 11.90
C ASP A 4 -13.21 -9.23 11.12
N PRO A 5 -12.07 -9.17 11.83
CA PRO A 5 -10.77 -8.96 11.20
C PRO A 5 -10.41 -10.07 10.21
N GLU A 6 -10.82 -11.32 10.44
CA GLU A 6 -10.50 -12.40 9.50
C GLU A 6 -11.15 -12.25 8.12
N LYS A 7 -12.29 -11.56 8.03
CA LYS A 7 -12.95 -11.26 6.74
C LYS A 7 -12.48 -9.95 6.13
N ASP A 8 -12.23 -8.95 6.96
CA ASP A 8 -12.04 -7.59 6.50
C ASP A 8 -10.56 -7.22 6.29
N ASN A 9 -9.60 -7.99 6.84
CA ASN A 9 -8.18 -7.65 6.79
C ASN A 9 -7.65 -7.56 5.35
N LEU A 10 -8.00 -8.51 4.49
CA LEU A 10 -7.54 -8.47 3.09
C LEU A 10 -8.05 -7.23 2.36
N LEU A 11 -9.34 -6.92 2.51
CA LEU A 11 -9.95 -5.74 1.90
C LEU A 11 -9.35 -4.44 2.47
N ALA A 12 -9.07 -4.41 3.76
CA ALA A 12 -8.45 -3.26 4.43
C ALA A 12 -7.03 -3.00 3.88
N GLU A 13 -6.18 -4.04 3.81
CA GLU A 13 -4.82 -3.90 3.29
C GLU A 13 -4.81 -3.44 1.82
N TYR A 14 -5.71 -3.98 0.99
CA TYR A 14 -5.88 -3.51 -0.39
C TYR A 14 -6.35 -2.05 -0.47
N SER A 15 -7.28 -1.65 0.40
CA SER A 15 -7.74 -0.26 0.45
C SER A 15 -6.60 0.70 0.80
N PHE A 16 -5.76 0.33 1.78
CA PHE A 16 -4.57 1.11 2.13
C PHE A 16 -3.58 1.20 0.97
N LEU A 17 -3.34 0.09 0.27
CA LEU A 17 -2.45 0.05 -0.89
C LEU A 17 -2.92 1.00 -2.01
N ILE A 18 -4.22 0.98 -2.33
CA ILE A 18 -4.84 1.83 -3.35
C ILE A 18 -4.73 3.30 -2.94
N ASP A 19 -5.08 3.65 -1.71
CA ASP A 19 -4.99 5.02 -1.21
C ASP A 19 -3.55 5.56 -1.29
N ARG A 20 -2.55 4.73 -0.98
CA ARG A 20 -1.15 5.12 -1.11
C ARG A 20 -0.70 5.29 -2.56
N PHE A 21 -1.14 4.41 -3.45
CA PHE A 21 -0.87 4.57 -4.88
C PHE A 21 -1.44 5.89 -5.42
N HIS A 22 -2.69 6.22 -5.05
CA HIS A 22 -3.29 7.51 -5.40
C HIS A 22 -2.48 8.68 -4.85
N GLN A 23 -2.07 8.65 -3.58
CA GLN A 23 -1.22 9.70 -3.02
C GLN A 23 0.09 9.86 -3.77
N LEU A 24 0.83 8.78 -4.04
CA LEU A 24 2.07 8.85 -4.82
C LEU A 24 1.85 9.41 -6.22
N SER A 25 0.73 9.07 -6.87
CA SER A 25 0.40 9.59 -8.20
C SER A 25 0.06 11.08 -8.25
N HIS A 26 -0.27 11.69 -7.11
CA HIS A 26 -0.67 13.08 -7.00
C HIS A 26 0.28 13.97 -6.19
N CYS A 27 1.15 13.38 -5.36
CA CYS A 27 2.01 14.12 -4.42
C CYS A 27 3.30 14.66 -5.04
N PHE A 28 3.74 14.18 -6.20
CA PHE A 28 4.93 14.71 -6.88
C PHE A 28 4.51 15.76 -7.93
N PRO A 29 4.53 17.06 -7.60
CA PRO A 29 4.37 18.08 -8.61
C PRO A 29 5.50 17.98 -9.65
N SER A 30 5.22 18.39 -10.89
CA SER A 30 6.19 18.37 -12.00
C SER A 30 7.46 19.20 -11.74
N SER A 31 7.47 20.04 -10.71
CA SER A 31 8.64 20.77 -10.24
C SER A 31 9.43 19.94 -9.22
N TYR A 32 10.53 19.35 -9.69
CA TYR A 32 11.49 18.47 -9.00
C TYR A 32 12.19 19.06 -7.74
N TYR A 33 11.76 20.23 -7.24
CA TYR A 33 12.51 21.03 -6.27
C TYR A 33 11.90 21.09 -4.86
N ASP A 34 10.71 20.52 -4.65
CA ASP A 34 10.08 20.50 -3.33
C ASP A 34 10.32 19.15 -2.64
N ILE A 35 10.97 19.18 -1.48
CA ILE A 35 11.14 18.00 -0.61
C ILE A 35 9.78 17.68 0.01
N VAL A 36 9.18 16.56 -0.39
CA VAL A 36 7.93 16.06 0.22
C VAL A 36 8.28 15.18 1.42
N LEU A 37 7.92 15.64 2.63
CA LEU A 37 8.01 14.85 3.85
C LEU A 37 6.67 14.15 4.11
N ALA A 38 6.68 12.81 4.12
CA ALA A 38 5.51 12.00 4.45
C ALA A 38 5.83 11.09 5.65
N ASP A 39 4.88 10.95 6.58
CA ASP A 39 5.03 10.03 7.73
C ASP A 39 4.87 8.56 7.33
N PHE A 40 4.29 8.30 6.16
CA PHE A 40 3.88 6.98 5.71
C PHE A 40 4.61 6.59 4.42
N SER A 41 5.40 5.53 4.50
CA SER A 41 6.11 4.95 3.36
C SER A 41 5.25 3.87 2.70
N PHE A 42 5.27 3.80 1.36
CA PHE A 42 4.63 2.73 0.58
C PHE A 42 5.02 1.34 1.07
N ARG A 43 6.25 1.15 1.54
CA ARG A 43 6.75 -0.13 2.04
C ARG A 43 6.08 -0.59 3.34
N LYS A 44 5.52 0.33 4.13
CA LYS A 44 4.78 -0.01 5.35
C LYS A 44 3.56 -0.90 5.04
N CYS A 45 2.93 -0.73 3.88
CA CYS A 45 1.83 -1.59 3.42
C CYS A 45 2.23 -3.08 3.33
N LEU A 46 3.50 -3.39 3.07
CA LEU A 46 3.98 -4.76 3.05
C LEU A 46 4.10 -5.34 4.47
N TRP A 47 4.58 -4.54 5.42
CA TRP A 47 4.74 -4.97 6.82
C TRP A 47 3.39 -5.18 7.51
N PHE A 48 2.41 -4.31 7.26
CA PHE A 48 1.07 -4.49 7.80
C PHE A 48 0.39 -5.74 7.23
N ALA A 49 0.50 -5.96 5.91
CA ALA A 49 -0.02 -7.15 5.27
C ALA A 49 0.63 -8.45 5.76
N GLU A 50 1.94 -8.45 6.05
CA GLU A 50 2.65 -9.62 6.59
C GLU A 50 2.12 -10.03 7.98
N ILE A 51 1.73 -9.05 8.79
CA ILE A 51 1.23 -9.29 10.15
C ILE A 51 -0.27 -9.64 10.15
N ASN A 52 -1.05 -9.02 9.26
CA ASN A 52 -2.51 -9.06 9.31
C ASN A 52 -3.14 -10.13 8.41
N LEU A 53 -2.42 -10.66 7.41
CA LEU A 53 -2.95 -11.62 6.44
C LEU A 53 -2.47 -13.04 6.71
N LYS A 54 -3.27 -14.03 6.28
CA LYS A 54 -2.84 -15.42 6.27
C LYS A 54 -1.72 -15.61 5.23
N PRO A 55 -0.82 -16.60 5.37
CA PRO A 55 0.32 -16.77 4.47
C PRO A 55 -0.04 -16.83 2.97
N ASP A 56 -1.15 -17.52 2.63
CA ASP A 56 -1.62 -17.64 1.24
C ASP A 56 -2.12 -16.29 0.68
N GLU A 57 -2.83 -15.53 1.51
CA GLU A 57 -3.32 -14.19 1.17
C GLU A 57 -2.17 -13.18 1.04
N PHE A 58 -1.20 -13.24 1.96
CA PHE A 58 -0.01 -12.42 1.91
C PHE A 58 0.81 -12.68 0.65
N GLN A 59 0.95 -13.94 0.21
CA GLN A 59 1.66 -14.26 -1.02
C GLN A 59 0.98 -13.63 -2.25
N GLY A 60 -0.35 -13.66 -2.30
CA GLY A 60 -1.14 -13.00 -3.35
C GLY A 60 -1.00 -11.47 -3.31
N TYR A 61 -1.08 -10.91 -2.10
CA TYR A 61 -0.91 -9.48 -1.85
C TYR A 61 0.49 -8.99 -2.25
N GLN A 62 1.55 -9.72 -1.89
CA GLN A 62 2.92 -9.39 -2.22
C GLN A 62 3.15 -9.31 -3.74
N LYS A 63 2.57 -10.24 -4.51
CA LYS A 63 2.62 -10.18 -5.97
C LYS A 63 1.95 -8.91 -6.49
N HIS A 64 0.75 -8.59 -6.00
CA HIS A 64 0.04 -7.35 -6.34
C HIS A 64 0.83 -6.10 -5.98
N PHE A 65 1.42 -6.07 -4.78
CA PHE A 65 2.24 -4.96 -4.31
C PHE A 65 3.39 -4.67 -5.27
N GLU A 66 4.11 -5.68 -5.74
CA GLU A 66 5.20 -5.49 -6.70
C GLU A 66 4.69 -4.96 -8.05
N TYR A 67 3.53 -5.42 -8.54
CA TYR A 67 2.92 -4.84 -9.76
C TYR A 67 2.55 -3.36 -9.59
N VAL A 68 1.94 -3.00 -8.46
CA VAL A 68 1.56 -1.61 -8.17
C VAL A 68 2.82 -0.73 -8.04
N LYS A 69 3.85 -1.23 -7.38
CA LYS A 69 5.13 -0.53 -7.22
C LYS A 69 5.81 -0.23 -8.55
N ILE A 70 5.82 -1.18 -9.49
CA ILE A 70 6.38 -0.98 -10.83
C ILE A 70 5.57 0.05 -11.64
N THR A 71 4.26 0.08 -11.41
CA THR A 71 3.33 0.98 -12.11
C THR A 71 3.30 2.38 -11.49
N SER A 72 3.71 2.52 -10.23
CA SER A 72 3.77 3.80 -9.52
C SER A 72 4.76 4.73 -10.20
N PRO A 73 4.43 6.04 -10.32
CA PRO A 73 5.39 7.03 -10.78
C PRO A 73 6.64 7.07 -9.87
N PRO A 74 7.81 7.42 -10.45
CA PRO A 74 9.09 7.46 -9.76
C PRO A 74 9.16 8.53 -8.66
#